data_AF-A3JQ41-F1
#
_entry.id   AF-A3JQ41-F1
#
_cell.length_a   1.000
_cell.length_b   1.000
_cell.length_c   1.000
_cell.angle_alpha   90.00
_cell.angle_beta   90.00
_cell.angle_gamma   90.00
#
_symmetry.space_group_name_H-M   'P 1'
#
loop_
_entity.id
_entity.type
_entity.pdbx_description
1 polymer ?
#
loop_
_entity_poly.entity_id
_entity_poly.type
_entity_poly.pdbx_seq_one_letter_code
_entity_poly.pdbx_strand_id
1 'polypeptide(L)'
;MNDDVSLAFAPLVARAKSTGDRDRISLGDYEVGVEIGAFEGERDLIQRLRFNVVVEVAAPSASTNDNVDLILSYDTLTEAINAALAAERLNLLETLADRISELILQNEMAERVYLRIEKLDRGPFRLGVETVRDRDVSRVPEISDAETLGQIDVFFLSESALQHEEVSAVISAKISDKAPVIFCLGMNAAQNLDDMAGTSKMMINLLSINQNVWALASKNPEVAVVETMTELDWSVKNGQAIVWAPAKMVRDAPTPLERPTDGLYLAAWLAHKMYARKLVRVLTNDETADDKPIGADSPVPNIPVETIQLG
;
A
#
# COMPACT_ATOMS: atom_id res chain seq x y z
N MET A 1 30.43 10.58 -8.83
CA MET A 1 29.69 10.49 -7.56
C MET A 1 29.57 11.90 -7.05
N ASN A 2 28.35 12.39 -6.78
CA ASN A 2 28.18 13.72 -6.20
C ASN A 2 28.79 13.72 -4.79
N ASP A 3 29.81 14.55 -4.57
CA ASP A 3 30.55 14.65 -3.31
C ASP A 3 29.62 14.88 -2.11
N ASP A 4 28.45 15.49 -2.33
CA ASP A 4 27.43 15.78 -1.32
C ASP A 4 26.87 14.55 -0.59
N VAL A 5 26.68 13.40 -1.26
CA VAL A 5 26.14 12.19 -0.59
C VAL A 5 27.16 11.59 0.36
N SER A 6 28.39 11.46 -0.12
CA SER A 6 29.50 10.94 0.69
C SER A 6 29.80 11.88 1.86
N LEU A 7 29.70 13.19 1.67
CA LEU A 7 29.81 14.19 2.72
C LEU A 7 28.67 14.11 3.74
N ALA A 8 27.42 13.93 3.30
CA ALA A 8 26.26 13.87 4.19
C ALA A 8 26.39 12.79 5.27
N PHE A 9 27.04 11.65 4.96
CA PHE A 9 27.26 10.57 5.93
C PHE A 9 28.68 10.56 6.54
N ALA A 10 29.57 11.46 6.15
CA ALA A 10 30.94 11.52 6.66
C ALA A 10 30.98 11.90 8.16
N PRO A 11 32.10 11.71 8.87
CA PRO A 11 32.26 12.22 10.24
C PRO A 11 32.01 13.73 10.31
N LEU A 12 31.56 14.24 11.47
CA LEU A 12 31.22 15.66 11.68
C LEU A 12 32.29 16.63 11.17
N VAL A 13 33.56 16.28 11.32
CA VAL A 13 34.72 17.08 10.86
C VAL A 13 34.79 17.21 9.34
N ALA A 14 34.37 16.19 8.60
CA ALA A 14 34.32 16.24 7.14
C ALA A 14 33.11 17.04 6.64
N ARG A 15 31.97 16.96 7.35
CA ARG A 15 30.77 17.78 7.08
C ARG A 15 31.00 19.26 7.33
N ALA A 16 31.74 19.61 8.40
CA ALA A 16 32.06 21.01 8.73
C ALA A 16 32.92 21.73 7.67
N LYS A 17 33.57 20.97 6.77
CA LYS A 17 34.37 21.53 5.66
C LYS A 17 33.56 21.77 4.39
N SER A 18 32.37 21.17 4.27
CA SER A 18 31.45 21.43 3.14
C SER A 18 30.58 22.63 3.48
N THR A 19 30.79 23.73 2.76
CA THR A 19 30.09 25.02 2.88
C THR A 19 28.64 24.95 2.41
N GLY A 20 27.78 24.25 3.15
CA GLY A 20 26.34 24.42 3.04
C GLY A 20 25.85 25.34 4.15
N ASP A 21 25.18 26.44 3.81
CA ASP A 21 24.64 27.43 4.77
C ASP A 21 23.38 26.93 5.52
N ARG A 22 23.04 25.65 5.41
CA ARG A 22 21.82 25.07 5.98
C ARG A 22 22.13 24.22 7.21
N ASP A 23 21.32 24.40 8.24
CA ASP A 23 21.34 23.53 9.41
C ASP A 23 20.93 22.11 9.02
N ARG A 24 21.46 21.13 9.76
CA ARG A 24 21.21 19.70 9.50
C ARG A 24 20.75 18.99 10.75
N ILE A 25 19.73 18.16 10.59
CA ILE A 25 19.27 17.21 11.60
C ILE A 25 19.65 15.81 11.13
N SER A 26 20.16 14.97 12.03
CA SER A 26 20.60 13.62 11.67
C SER A 26 20.14 12.56 12.66
N LEU A 27 19.62 11.47 12.11
CA LEU A 27 19.37 10.21 12.79
C LEU A 27 20.39 9.18 12.29
N GLY A 28 21.20 8.61 13.19
CA GLY A 28 22.25 7.66 12.84
C GLY A 28 22.00 6.28 13.46
N ASP A 29 22.38 5.23 12.73
CA ASP A 29 22.36 3.84 13.19
C ASP A 29 21.02 3.38 13.79
N TYR A 30 19.88 3.87 13.29
CA TYR A 30 18.56 3.43 13.74
C TYR A 30 18.26 2.05 13.15
N GLU A 31 18.14 1.03 14.00
CA GLU A 31 17.95 -0.37 13.57
C GLU A 31 16.53 -0.86 13.81
N VAL A 32 15.93 -1.46 12.78
CA VAL A 32 14.57 -2.04 12.84
C VAL A 32 14.56 -3.42 12.18
N GLY A 33 13.90 -4.39 12.80
CA GLY A 33 13.63 -5.69 12.19
C GLY A 33 12.45 -5.61 11.22
N VAL A 34 12.68 -5.92 9.95
CA VAL A 34 11.70 -5.79 8.88
C VAL A 34 11.72 -7.02 7.98
N GLU A 35 10.54 -7.46 7.56
CA GLU A 35 10.41 -8.43 6.49
C GLU A 35 10.48 -7.70 5.13
N ILE A 36 11.62 -7.77 4.43
CA ILE A 36 11.84 -7.07 3.16
C ILE A 36 12.70 -7.88 2.19
N GLY A 37 12.28 -7.93 0.93
CA GLY A 37 13.07 -8.60 -0.10
C GLY A 37 12.25 -9.07 -1.29
N ALA A 38 12.89 -9.04 -2.45
CA ALA A 38 12.32 -9.48 -3.72
C ALA A 38 12.44 -11.00 -3.93
N PHE A 39 13.33 -11.68 -3.22
CA PHE A 39 13.54 -13.11 -3.37
C PHE A 39 12.57 -13.91 -2.50
N GLU A 40 12.07 -15.05 -3.01
CA GLU A 40 11.16 -15.91 -2.24
C GLU A 40 11.79 -16.40 -0.93
N GLY A 41 13.09 -16.69 -0.93
CA GLY A 41 13.82 -17.10 0.28
C GLY A 41 14.02 -16.00 1.33
N GLU A 42 13.63 -14.75 1.04
CA GLU A 42 13.61 -13.65 2.03
C GLU A 42 12.22 -13.45 2.66
N ARG A 43 11.22 -14.25 2.25
CA ARG A 43 9.88 -14.22 2.83
C ARG A 43 9.86 -14.91 4.18
N ASP A 44 9.00 -14.43 5.06
CA ASP A 44 8.83 -14.89 6.44
C ASP A 44 10.12 -14.77 7.30
N LEU A 45 11.10 -14.00 6.82
CA LEU A 45 12.36 -13.74 7.51
C LEU A 45 12.47 -12.27 7.89
N ILE A 46 12.54 -12.02 9.19
CA ILE A 46 12.88 -10.71 9.73
C ILE A 46 14.38 -10.47 9.53
N GLN A 47 14.70 -9.39 8.82
CA GLN A 47 16.05 -8.89 8.61
C GLN A 47 16.20 -7.54 9.28
N ARG A 48 17.36 -7.30 9.91
CA ARG A 48 17.69 -6.00 10.49
C ARG A 48 18.09 -5.04 9.38
N LEU A 49 17.32 -3.96 9.26
CA LEU A 49 17.66 -2.78 8.49
C LEU A 49 18.26 -1.73 9.42
N ARG A 50 19.27 -1.02 8.91
CA ARG A 50 19.84 0.17 9.55
C ARG A 50 19.55 1.39 8.69
N PHE A 51 19.00 2.41 9.31
CA PHE A 51 18.67 3.68 8.69
C PHE A 51 19.63 4.77 9.19
N ASN A 52 20.19 5.52 8.24
CA ASN A 52 20.88 6.78 8.52
C ASN A 52 20.21 7.87 7.70
N VAL A 53 19.71 8.90 8.39
CA VAL A 53 18.98 10.01 7.79
C VAL A 53 19.70 11.30 8.13
N VAL A 54 19.89 12.15 7.12
CA VAL A 54 20.33 13.54 7.30
C VAL A 54 19.36 14.43 6.55
N VAL A 55 18.79 15.41 7.23
CA VAL A 55 17.86 16.37 6.66
C VAL A 55 18.48 17.75 6.74
N GLU A 56 18.60 18.42 5.60
CA GLU A 56 18.86 19.87 5.56
C GLU A 56 17.55 20.59 5.80
N VAL A 57 17.54 21.51 6.77
CA VAL A 57 16.35 22.25 7.16
C VAL A 57 16.44 23.71 6.73
N ALA A 58 15.29 24.30 6.44
CA ALA A 58 15.18 25.74 6.25
C ALA A 58 15.55 26.48 7.54
N ALA A 59 16.17 27.66 7.40
CA ALA A 59 16.43 28.52 8.55
C ALA A 59 15.09 28.88 9.22
N PRO A 60 14.97 28.81 10.56
CA PRO A 60 13.76 29.20 11.26
C PRO A 60 13.35 30.63 10.88
N SER A 61 12.09 30.83 10.51
CA SER A 61 11.56 32.15 10.13
C SER A 61 11.43 33.12 11.32
N ALA A 62 11.52 32.61 12.55
CA ALA A 62 11.50 33.35 13.80
C ALA A 62 12.48 32.74 14.82
N SER A 63 12.80 33.48 15.89
CA SER A 63 13.57 32.92 17.01
C SER A 63 12.81 31.73 17.59
N THR A 64 13.42 30.54 17.57
CA THR A 64 12.80 29.30 18.09
C THR A 64 12.50 29.38 19.59
N ASN A 65 13.20 30.25 20.34
CA ASN A 65 13.03 30.48 21.78
C ASN A 65 12.88 29.18 22.59
N ASP A 66 13.66 28.16 22.21
CA ASP A 66 13.65 26.81 22.77
C ASP A 66 12.30 26.06 22.69
N ASN A 67 11.45 26.43 21.73
CA ASN A 67 10.21 25.73 21.44
C ASN A 67 10.47 24.58 20.45
N VAL A 68 10.33 23.35 20.95
CA VAL A 68 10.51 22.11 20.17
C VAL A 68 9.47 22.00 19.03
N ASP A 69 8.29 22.60 19.18
CA ASP A 69 7.23 22.55 18.15
C ASP A 69 7.58 23.37 16.89
N LEU A 70 8.60 24.23 16.97
CA LEU A 70 9.05 25.09 15.87
C LEU A 70 10.26 24.52 15.12
N ILE A 71 10.66 23.28 15.41
CA ILE A 71 11.77 22.60 14.77
C ILE A 71 11.34 21.22 14.27
N LEU A 72 12.01 20.73 13.23
CA LEU A 72 11.87 19.33 12.82
C LEU A 72 12.48 18.45 13.92
N SER A 73 11.70 17.55 14.52
CA SER A 73 12.19 16.64 15.54
C SER A 73 12.76 15.36 14.91
N TYR A 74 13.66 14.66 15.62
CA TYR A 74 14.08 13.33 15.21
C TYR A 74 12.96 12.29 15.35
N ASP A 75 11.94 12.57 16.19
CA ASP A 75 10.74 11.74 16.29
C ASP A 75 9.97 11.73 14.98
N THR A 76 9.88 12.87 14.28
CA THR A 76 9.32 12.92 12.91
C THR A 76 10.06 11.98 11.94
N LEU A 77 11.38 11.81 12.11
CA LEU A 77 12.16 10.91 11.24
C LEU A 77 11.88 9.44 11.53
N THR A 78 11.81 9.05 12.81
CA THR A 78 11.50 7.67 13.19
C THR A 78 10.04 7.33 12.89
N GLU A 79 9.11 8.26 13.07
CA GLU A 79 7.70 8.13 12.68
C GLU A 79 7.56 7.92 11.17
N ALA A 80 8.25 8.71 10.34
CA ALA A 80 8.24 8.53 8.88
C ALA A 80 8.74 7.14 8.46
N ILE A 81 9.81 6.64 9.10
CA ILE A 81 10.33 5.28 8.86
C ILE A 81 9.28 4.24 9.24
N ASN A 82 8.71 4.34 10.44
CA ASN A 82 7.73 3.38 10.94
C ASN A 82 6.45 3.39 10.10
N ALA A 83 5.98 4.56 9.67
CA ALA A 83 4.82 4.71 8.79
C ALA A 83 5.06 4.09 7.42
N ALA A 84 6.24 4.31 6.82
CA ALA A 84 6.60 3.71 5.53
C ALA A 84 6.64 2.18 5.59
N LEU A 85 7.15 1.63 6.69
CA LEU A 85 7.24 0.18 6.94
C LEU A 85 5.87 -0.45 7.23
N ALA A 86 4.98 0.26 7.91
CA ALA A 86 3.65 -0.23 8.25
C ALA A 86 2.67 -0.24 7.07
N ALA A 87 2.91 0.60 6.04
CA ALA A 87 2.00 0.77 4.93
C ALA A 87 1.86 -0.49 4.05
N GLU A 88 2.98 -1.13 3.70
CA GLU A 88 3.03 -2.28 2.79
C GLU A 88 4.37 -3.02 2.94
N ARG A 89 4.39 -4.35 2.76
CA ARG A 89 5.64 -5.08 2.63
C ARG A 89 6.29 -4.74 1.28
N LEU A 90 7.44 -4.09 1.31
CA LEU A 90 8.18 -3.73 0.10
C LEU A 90 9.17 -4.82 -0.32
N ASN A 91 9.38 -4.93 -1.64
CA ASN A 91 10.38 -5.82 -2.22
C ASN A 91 11.75 -5.16 -2.33
N LEU A 92 11.78 -3.83 -2.54
CA LEU A 92 12.97 -3.06 -2.89
C LEU A 92 13.30 -2.02 -1.80
N LEU A 93 14.59 -1.84 -1.51
CA LEU A 93 15.04 -0.82 -0.57
C LEU A 93 14.90 0.59 -1.17
N GLU A 94 14.98 0.69 -2.49
CA GLU A 94 14.80 1.91 -3.28
C GLU A 94 13.41 2.50 -3.06
N THR A 95 12.37 1.67 -3.20
CA THR A 95 10.98 2.07 -2.97
C THR A 95 10.74 2.49 -1.52
N LEU A 96 11.36 1.79 -0.57
CA LEU A 96 11.29 2.17 0.84
C LEU A 96 11.98 3.51 1.08
N ALA A 97 13.15 3.73 0.49
CA ALA A 97 13.89 4.98 0.60
C ALA A 97 13.12 6.17 0.02
N ASP A 98 12.48 5.98 -1.13
CA ASP A 98 11.62 7.00 -1.74
C ASP A 98 10.44 7.36 -0.83
N ARG A 99 9.69 6.36 -0.34
CA ARG A 99 8.53 6.59 0.53
C ARG A 99 8.91 7.29 1.84
N ILE A 100 10.01 6.88 2.48
CA ILE A 100 10.51 7.54 3.70
C ILE A 100 10.88 8.99 3.40
N SER A 101 11.59 9.23 2.31
CA SER A 101 12.02 10.59 1.93
C SER A 101 10.82 11.49 1.63
N GLU A 102 9.81 10.98 0.93
CA GLU A 102 8.56 11.70 0.66
C GLU A 102 7.83 12.08 1.94
N LEU A 103 7.68 11.16 2.90
CA LEU A 103 7.05 11.44 4.20
C LEU A 103 7.81 12.51 5.00
N ILE A 104 9.15 12.46 5.02
CA ILE A 104 9.96 13.48 5.71
C ILE A 104 9.79 14.85 5.05
N LEU A 105 9.79 14.91 3.71
CA LEU A 105 9.68 16.16 2.95
C LEU A 105 8.29 16.85 3.05
N GLN A 106 7.27 16.15 3.57
CA GLN A 106 5.98 16.75 3.90
C GLN A 106 6.09 17.78 5.03
N ASN A 107 7.07 17.66 5.93
CA ASN A 107 7.29 18.65 6.97
C ASN A 107 7.87 19.94 6.37
N GLU A 108 7.17 21.08 6.51
CA GLU A 108 7.52 22.39 5.93
C GLU A 108 8.96 22.88 6.19
N MET A 109 9.67 22.34 7.18
CA MET A 109 11.06 22.71 7.44
C MET A 109 12.08 21.87 6.68
N ALA A 110 11.70 20.69 6.17
CA ALA A 110 12.60 19.77 5.47
C ALA A 110 12.81 20.19 4.01
N GLU A 111 14.05 20.56 3.66
CA GLU A 111 14.40 21.04 2.32
C GLU A 111 15.07 19.97 1.47
N ARG A 112 15.88 19.10 2.08
CA ARG A 112 16.56 18.01 1.40
C ARG A 112 16.82 16.85 2.35
N VAL A 113 16.56 15.64 1.91
CA VAL A 113 16.76 14.40 2.67
C VAL A 113 17.85 13.57 2.02
N TYR A 114 18.83 13.17 2.82
CA TYR A 114 19.82 12.15 2.51
C TYR A 114 19.47 10.91 3.33
N LEU A 115 19.23 9.79 2.66
CA LEU A 115 18.82 8.55 3.31
C LEU A 115 19.70 7.39 2.86
N ARG A 116 20.31 6.71 3.82
CA ARG A 116 21.01 5.44 3.64
C ARG A 116 20.26 4.35 4.37
N ILE A 117 19.96 3.26 3.68
CA ILE A 117 19.37 2.04 4.24
C ILE A 117 20.30 0.87 3.99
N GLU A 118 20.68 0.14 5.04
CA GLU A 118 21.56 -1.04 4.94
C GLU A 118 20.86 -2.29 5.49
N LYS A 119 20.97 -3.43 4.79
CA LYS A 119 20.68 -4.76 5.33
C LYS A 119 21.90 -5.27 6.09
N LEU A 120 21.72 -5.63 7.36
CA LEU A 120 22.82 -6.09 8.23
C LEU A 120 23.03 -7.61 8.19
N ASP A 121 22.02 -8.37 7.79
CA ASP A 121 22.03 -9.83 7.93
C ASP A 121 22.35 -10.59 6.62
N ARG A 122 22.68 -9.87 5.53
CA ARG A 122 22.99 -10.44 4.22
C ARG A 122 24.50 -10.71 4.06
N GLY A 123 24.94 -11.87 4.54
CA GLY A 123 26.32 -12.32 4.36
C GLY A 123 27.34 -11.53 5.19
N PRO A 124 28.66 -11.66 4.94
CA PRO A 124 29.69 -11.01 5.74
C PRO A 124 29.91 -9.52 5.40
N PHE A 125 28.97 -8.90 4.68
CA PHE A 125 29.07 -7.54 4.17
C PHE A 125 27.77 -6.77 4.41
N ARG A 126 27.85 -5.43 4.39
CA ARG A 126 26.67 -4.57 4.37
C ARG A 126 26.31 -4.24 2.94
N LEU A 127 25.03 -4.31 2.62
CA LEU A 127 24.49 -3.89 1.33
C LEU A 127 23.31 -2.96 1.56
N GLY A 128 23.10 -2.01 0.66
CA GLY A 128 22.13 -0.96 0.90
C GLY A 128 21.97 -0.01 -0.26
N VAL A 129 21.11 0.99 -0.05
CA VAL A 129 20.86 2.08 -1.00
C VAL A 129 21.15 3.40 -0.32
N GLU A 130 21.60 4.37 -1.11
CA GLU A 130 21.76 5.77 -0.70
C GLU A 130 20.99 6.65 -1.67
N THR A 131 20.17 7.54 -1.13
CA THR A 131 19.31 8.43 -1.92
C THR A 131 19.44 9.86 -1.43
N VAL A 132 19.22 10.79 -2.35
CA VAL A 132 19.05 12.21 -2.06
C VAL A 132 17.77 12.68 -2.73
N ARG A 133 16.92 13.37 -1.97
CA ARG A 133 15.67 13.95 -2.45
C ARG A 133 15.59 15.40 -1.97
N ASP A 134 15.41 16.31 -2.90
CA ASP A 134 15.08 17.70 -2.60
C ASP A 134 13.56 17.85 -2.43
N ARG A 135 13.14 18.84 -1.65
CA ARG A 135 11.76 19.31 -1.67
C ARG A 135 11.42 19.76 -3.10
N ASP A 136 10.43 19.11 -3.67
CA ASP A 136 9.83 19.56 -4.92
C ASP A 136 8.73 20.58 -4.63
N VAL A 137 9.06 21.86 -4.74
CA VAL A 137 8.11 22.98 -4.52
C VAL A 137 7.03 23.06 -5.62
N SER A 138 7.21 22.36 -6.74
CA SER A 138 6.21 22.21 -7.80
C SER A 138 5.22 21.08 -7.51
N ARG A 139 5.60 20.12 -6.66
CA ARG A 139 4.74 19.05 -6.18
C ARG A 139 3.92 19.61 -5.03
N VAL A 140 2.85 20.33 -5.39
CA VAL A 140 1.79 20.66 -4.43
C VAL A 140 1.38 19.34 -3.79
N PRO A 141 1.56 19.14 -2.46
CA PRO A 141 0.93 18.01 -1.83
C PRO A 141 -0.56 18.23 -2.06
N GLU A 142 -1.19 17.36 -2.85
CA GLU A 142 -2.65 17.35 -2.94
C GLU A 142 -3.16 16.98 -1.55
N ILE A 143 -3.33 18.01 -0.73
CA ILE A 143 -3.99 17.92 0.56
C ILE A 143 -5.45 17.62 0.24
N SER A 144 -5.89 16.47 0.75
CA SER A 144 -7.27 16.05 0.98
C SER A 144 -8.05 15.56 -0.24
N ASP A 145 -8.01 14.25 -0.47
CA ASP A 145 -9.08 13.50 -1.14
C ASP A 145 -10.33 13.34 -0.24
N ALA A 146 -10.59 14.20 0.75
CA ALA A 146 -11.78 14.05 1.60
C ALA A 146 -13.11 14.11 0.80
N GLU A 147 -13.10 14.69 -0.40
CA GLU A 147 -14.25 14.67 -1.31
C GLU A 147 -14.37 13.35 -2.10
N THR A 148 -13.26 12.65 -2.40
CA THR A 148 -13.24 11.36 -3.12
C THR A 148 -13.34 10.16 -2.16
N LEU A 149 -12.74 10.27 -0.97
CA LEU A 149 -12.81 9.34 0.15
C LEU A 149 -14.27 9.28 0.63
N GLY A 150 -14.89 8.09 0.55
CA GLY A 150 -16.30 7.89 0.88
C GLY A 150 -17.28 7.92 -0.30
N GLN A 151 -16.81 7.97 -1.55
CA GLN A 151 -17.65 7.77 -2.75
C GLN A 151 -17.48 6.42 -3.44
N ILE A 152 -16.51 5.60 -3.00
CA ILE A 152 -16.17 4.33 -3.64
C ILE A 152 -17.17 3.26 -3.23
N ASP A 153 -17.81 2.61 -4.21
CA ASP A 153 -18.58 1.39 -3.95
C ASP A 153 -17.73 0.16 -4.31
N VAL A 154 -17.61 -0.76 -3.37
CA VAL A 154 -16.98 -2.06 -3.62
C VAL A 154 -18.05 -3.11 -3.88
N PHE A 155 -17.97 -3.78 -5.02
CA PHE A 155 -18.88 -4.86 -5.41
C PHE A 155 -18.16 -6.19 -5.29
N PHE A 156 -18.66 -7.09 -4.45
CA PHE A 156 -18.27 -8.49 -4.45
C PHE A 156 -19.21 -9.30 -5.35
N LEU A 157 -18.67 -9.96 -6.37
CA LEU A 157 -19.42 -10.87 -7.24
C LEU A 157 -19.02 -12.31 -6.88
N SER A 158 -19.97 -13.13 -6.42
CA SER A 158 -19.71 -14.56 -6.19
C SER A 158 -19.40 -15.29 -7.49
N GLU A 159 -18.81 -16.49 -7.38
CA GLU A 159 -18.59 -17.33 -8.56
C GLU A 159 -19.91 -17.66 -9.27
N SER A 160 -20.95 -17.99 -8.51
CA SER A 160 -22.27 -18.29 -9.07
C SER A 160 -22.85 -17.08 -9.79
N ALA A 161 -22.70 -15.87 -9.24
CA ALA A 161 -23.11 -14.64 -9.89
C ALA A 161 -22.32 -14.36 -11.18
N LEU A 162 -21.01 -14.64 -11.21
CA LEU A 162 -20.18 -14.46 -12.41
C LEU A 162 -20.62 -15.33 -13.59
N GLN A 163 -21.24 -16.48 -13.33
CA GLN A 163 -21.81 -17.37 -14.34
C GLN A 163 -23.26 -17.03 -14.70
N HIS A 164 -23.90 -16.13 -13.96
CA HIS A 164 -25.30 -15.76 -14.15
C HIS A 164 -25.49 -14.85 -15.36
N GLU A 165 -26.60 -14.99 -16.09
CA GLU A 165 -26.85 -14.20 -17.31
C GLU A 165 -27.07 -12.71 -17.02
N GLU A 166 -27.67 -12.38 -15.87
CA GLU A 166 -27.99 -11.00 -15.47
C GLU A 166 -26.77 -10.20 -14.99
N VAL A 167 -25.65 -10.84 -14.65
CA VAL A 167 -24.49 -10.17 -14.04
C VAL A 167 -23.88 -9.09 -14.94
N SER A 168 -23.91 -9.32 -16.26
CA SER A 168 -23.39 -8.37 -17.24
C SER A 168 -24.19 -7.06 -17.23
N ALA A 169 -25.50 -7.12 -16.97
CA ALA A 169 -26.34 -5.93 -16.86
C ALA A 169 -26.02 -5.14 -15.58
N VAL A 170 -25.77 -5.83 -14.47
CA VAL A 170 -25.36 -5.20 -13.19
C VAL A 170 -24.02 -4.48 -13.35
N ILE A 171 -23.03 -5.13 -13.95
CA ILE A 171 -21.70 -4.53 -14.21
C ILE A 171 -21.84 -3.31 -15.12
N SER A 172 -22.53 -3.45 -16.25
CA SER A 172 -22.70 -2.36 -17.23
C SER A 172 -23.42 -1.14 -16.65
N ALA A 173 -24.44 -1.37 -15.81
CA ALA A 173 -25.14 -0.29 -15.12
C ALA A 173 -24.19 0.49 -14.20
N LYS A 174 -23.33 -0.21 -13.45
CA LYS A 174 -22.39 0.45 -12.53
C LYS A 174 -21.26 1.18 -13.22
N ILE A 175 -20.75 0.66 -14.33
CA ILE A 175 -19.78 1.39 -15.16
C ILE A 175 -20.43 2.68 -15.70
N SER A 176 -21.70 2.62 -16.10
CA SER A 176 -22.44 3.76 -16.65
C SER A 176 -22.74 4.87 -15.63
N ASP A 177 -22.83 4.54 -14.34
CA ASP A 177 -23.05 5.51 -13.26
C ASP A 177 -21.90 6.51 -13.10
N LYS A 178 -20.72 6.23 -13.69
CA LYS A 178 -19.48 7.03 -13.61
C LYS A 178 -19.02 7.37 -12.18
N ALA A 179 -19.51 6.61 -11.19
CA ALA A 179 -19.01 6.65 -9.83
C ALA A 179 -17.79 5.73 -9.70
N PRO A 180 -16.84 6.02 -8.78
CA PRO A 180 -15.72 5.12 -8.53
C PRO A 180 -16.22 3.76 -8.04
N VAL A 181 -15.99 2.72 -8.83
CA VAL A 181 -16.45 1.36 -8.54
C VAL A 181 -15.28 0.38 -8.61
N ILE A 182 -15.20 -0.51 -7.62
CA ILE A 182 -14.22 -1.59 -7.55
C ILE A 182 -14.95 -2.92 -7.52
N PHE A 183 -14.70 -3.77 -8.52
CA PHE A 183 -15.19 -5.14 -8.58
C PHE A 183 -14.17 -6.10 -7.95
N CYS A 184 -14.62 -6.83 -6.93
CA CYS A 184 -13.92 -7.91 -6.25
C CYS A 184 -14.62 -9.23 -6.57
N LEU A 185 -13.86 -10.25 -6.93
CA LEU A 185 -14.44 -11.47 -7.49
C LEU A 185 -14.28 -12.68 -6.58
N GLY A 186 -15.26 -13.57 -6.63
CA GLY A 186 -15.22 -14.89 -6.03
C GLY A 186 -14.17 -15.78 -6.69
N MET A 187 -13.73 -16.78 -5.94
CA MET A 187 -12.83 -17.82 -6.42
C MET A 187 -13.63 -18.90 -7.15
N ASN A 188 -13.14 -19.34 -8.32
CA ASN A 188 -13.62 -20.56 -8.93
C ASN A 188 -13.06 -21.78 -8.19
N ALA A 189 -13.93 -22.52 -7.50
CA ALA A 189 -13.58 -23.69 -6.69
C ALA A 189 -13.53 -25.02 -7.49
N ALA A 190 -13.53 -24.97 -8.83
CA ALA A 190 -13.58 -26.18 -9.66
C ALA A 190 -12.36 -27.11 -9.51
N GLN A 191 -11.24 -26.62 -8.95
CA GLN A 191 -10.06 -27.45 -8.70
C GLN A 191 -10.12 -28.10 -7.32
N ASN A 192 -10.03 -29.44 -7.27
CA ASN A 192 -9.80 -30.14 -6.00
C ASN A 192 -8.33 -29.95 -5.59
N LEU A 193 -8.12 -29.30 -4.44
CA LEU A 193 -6.80 -29.01 -3.86
C LEU A 193 -6.66 -29.63 -2.46
N ASP A 194 -7.40 -30.71 -2.15
CA ASP A 194 -7.48 -31.29 -0.81
C ASP A 194 -6.12 -31.81 -0.33
N ASP A 195 -5.31 -32.37 -1.23
CA ASP A 195 -3.97 -32.88 -0.93
C ASP A 195 -2.89 -31.77 -0.86
N MET A 196 -3.24 -30.52 -1.16
CA MET A 196 -2.32 -29.38 -1.13
C MET A 196 -2.42 -28.61 0.19
N ALA A 197 -1.28 -28.13 0.70
CA ALA A 197 -1.22 -27.38 1.95
C ALA A 197 -0.37 -26.11 1.82
N GLY A 198 -0.59 -25.17 2.74
CA GLY A 198 0.22 -23.96 2.91
C GLY A 198 0.13 -22.97 1.74
N THR A 199 1.25 -22.27 1.51
CA THR A 199 1.36 -21.14 0.58
C THR A 199 0.99 -21.48 -0.86
N SER A 200 1.30 -22.69 -1.34
CA SER A 200 0.97 -23.12 -2.71
C SER A 200 -0.53 -23.18 -2.94
N LYS A 201 -1.29 -23.75 -1.99
CA LYS A 201 -2.76 -23.80 -2.07
C LYS A 201 -3.36 -22.40 -2.04
N MET A 202 -2.86 -21.55 -1.14
CA MET A 202 -3.27 -20.13 -1.07
C MET A 202 -3.02 -19.40 -2.40
N MET A 203 -1.83 -19.55 -2.99
CA MET A 203 -1.49 -18.88 -4.25
C MET A 203 -2.34 -19.40 -5.43
N ILE A 204 -2.59 -20.71 -5.53
CA ILE A 204 -3.48 -21.25 -6.58
C ILE A 204 -4.89 -20.67 -6.43
N ASN A 205 -5.41 -20.60 -5.22
CA ASN A 205 -6.72 -20.01 -4.95
C ASN A 205 -6.77 -18.51 -5.30
N LEU A 206 -5.76 -17.73 -4.92
CA LEU A 206 -5.65 -16.32 -5.31
C LEU A 206 -5.54 -16.14 -6.83
N LEU A 207 -4.80 -17.02 -7.51
CA LEU A 207 -4.68 -17.00 -8.96
C LEU A 207 -5.98 -17.40 -9.66
N SER A 208 -6.80 -18.27 -9.05
CA SER A 208 -8.16 -18.57 -9.53
C SER A 208 -9.04 -17.30 -9.51
N ILE A 209 -8.94 -16.47 -8.47
CA ILE A 209 -9.60 -15.15 -8.45
C ILE A 209 -9.05 -14.26 -9.57
N ASN A 210 -7.71 -14.17 -9.73
CA ASN A 210 -7.12 -13.37 -10.82
C ASN A 210 -7.54 -13.86 -12.22
N GLN A 211 -7.79 -15.15 -12.42
CA GLN A 211 -8.33 -15.66 -13.69
C GLN A 211 -9.73 -15.09 -13.96
N ASN A 212 -10.60 -15.07 -12.95
CA ASN A 212 -11.92 -14.44 -13.06
C ASN A 212 -11.82 -12.94 -13.36
N VAL A 213 -10.82 -12.25 -12.79
CA VAL A 213 -10.56 -10.82 -13.04
C VAL A 213 -10.28 -10.58 -14.53
N TRP A 214 -9.36 -11.35 -15.11
CA TRP A 214 -9.04 -11.23 -16.54
C TRP A 214 -10.21 -11.66 -17.43
N ALA A 215 -10.98 -12.68 -17.02
CA ALA A 215 -12.18 -13.08 -17.75
C ALA A 215 -13.24 -11.97 -17.77
N LEU A 216 -13.46 -11.27 -16.66
CA LEU A 216 -14.38 -10.11 -16.59
C LEU A 216 -13.87 -8.95 -17.44
N ALA A 217 -12.59 -8.57 -17.31
CA ALA A 217 -12.00 -7.47 -18.07
C ALA A 217 -12.06 -7.70 -19.59
N SER A 218 -11.89 -8.96 -20.04
CA SER A 218 -12.00 -9.31 -21.47
C SER A 218 -13.37 -9.00 -22.09
N LYS A 219 -14.43 -9.01 -21.27
CA LYS A 219 -15.81 -8.70 -21.68
C LYS A 219 -16.16 -7.22 -21.47
N ASN A 220 -15.36 -6.47 -20.72
CA ASN A 220 -15.62 -5.10 -20.30
C ASN A 220 -14.36 -4.23 -20.49
N PRO A 221 -14.04 -3.78 -21.73
CA PRO A 221 -12.80 -3.05 -22.03
C PRO A 221 -12.63 -1.71 -21.28
N GLU A 222 -13.72 -1.18 -20.71
CA GLU A 222 -13.72 0.05 -19.93
C GLU A 222 -13.25 -0.16 -18.47
N VAL A 223 -13.14 -1.42 -18.02
CA VAL A 223 -12.73 -1.78 -16.67
C VAL A 223 -11.23 -2.07 -16.63
N ALA A 224 -10.49 -1.32 -15.82
CA ALA A 224 -9.06 -1.54 -15.61
C ALA A 224 -8.80 -2.71 -14.66
N VAL A 225 -7.85 -3.58 -15.01
CA VAL A 225 -7.30 -4.58 -14.07
C VAL A 225 -6.22 -3.92 -13.23
N VAL A 226 -6.33 -4.06 -11.91
CA VAL A 226 -5.40 -3.43 -10.96
C VAL A 226 -4.87 -4.45 -9.94
N GLU A 227 -3.57 -4.38 -9.64
CA GLU A 227 -2.90 -5.31 -8.72
C GLU A 227 -2.26 -4.63 -7.50
N THR A 228 -2.15 -3.30 -7.47
CA THR A 228 -1.46 -2.55 -6.41
C THR A 228 -2.28 -1.40 -5.83
N MET A 229 -1.94 -0.96 -4.62
CA MET A 229 -2.61 0.17 -3.97
C MET A 229 -2.45 1.48 -4.76
N THR A 230 -1.25 1.74 -5.29
CA THR A 230 -0.99 2.95 -6.08
C THR A 230 -1.85 3.01 -7.34
N GLU A 231 -2.03 1.89 -8.03
CA GLU A 231 -2.91 1.80 -9.19
C GLU A 231 -4.38 1.96 -8.82
N LEU A 232 -4.81 1.45 -7.65
CA LEU A 232 -6.18 1.64 -7.15
C LEU A 232 -6.45 3.12 -6.90
N ASP A 233 -5.57 3.78 -6.13
CA ASP A 233 -5.69 5.20 -5.81
C ASP A 233 -5.73 6.06 -7.07
N TRP A 234 -4.82 5.80 -8.01
CA TRP A 234 -4.79 6.52 -9.29
C TRP A 234 -6.09 6.31 -10.08
N SER A 235 -6.56 5.07 -10.20
CA SER A 235 -7.75 4.75 -10.99
C SER A 235 -9.02 5.36 -10.39
N VAL A 236 -9.15 5.36 -9.06
CA VAL A 236 -10.25 6.00 -8.33
C VAL A 236 -10.26 7.51 -8.57
N LYS A 237 -9.11 8.18 -8.45
CA LYS A 237 -8.98 9.63 -8.71
C LYS A 237 -9.36 10.02 -10.15
N ASN A 238 -9.14 9.11 -11.09
CA ASN A 238 -9.48 9.32 -12.50
C ASN A 238 -10.89 8.82 -12.87
N GLY A 239 -11.68 8.36 -11.88
CA GLY A 239 -13.06 7.89 -12.10
C GLY A 239 -13.15 6.64 -12.98
N GLN A 240 -12.10 5.84 -13.03
CA GLN A 240 -12.06 4.61 -13.83
C GLN A 240 -12.68 3.45 -13.05
N ALA A 241 -13.53 2.66 -13.71
CA ALA A 241 -14.03 1.41 -13.14
C ALA A 241 -12.90 0.38 -13.05
N ILE A 242 -12.80 -0.33 -11.93
CA ILE A 242 -11.68 -1.23 -11.64
C ILE A 242 -12.18 -2.63 -11.34
N VAL A 243 -11.45 -3.64 -11.80
CA VAL A 243 -11.53 -5.00 -11.29
C VAL A 243 -10.21 -5.34 -10.60
N TRP A 244 -10.27 -5.75 -9.34
CA TRP A 244 -9.09 -5.94 -8.51
C TRP A 244 -8.58 -7.38 -8.56
N ALA A 245 -7.29 -7.54 -8.87
CA ALA A 245 -6.56 -8.80 -8.82
C ALA A 245 -5.78 -8.93 -7.49
N PRO A 246 -6.29 -9.71 -6.51
CA PRO A 246 -5.82 -9.63 -5.13
C PRO A 246 -4.45 -10.25 -4.87
N ALA A 247 -3.97 -11.14 -5.74
CA ALA A 247 -2.83 -12.00 -5.43
C ALA A 247 -1.58 -11.23 -4.97
N LYS A 248 -1.27 -10.09 -5.60
CA LYS A 248 -0.10 -9.29 -5.26
C LYS A 248 -0.27 -8.59 -3.90
N MET A 249 -1.34 -7.85 -3.70
CA MET A 249 -1.61 -7.11 -2.46
C MET A 249 -1.77 -8.02 -1.24
N VAL A 250 -2.44 -9.17 -1.38
CA VAL A 250 -2.61 -10.13 -0.29
C VAL A 250 -1.26 -10.74 0.11
N ARG A 251 -0.41 -11.03 -0.89
CA ARG A 251 0.91 -11.62 -0.69
C ARG A 251 1.94 -10.62 -0.14
N ASP A 252 1.78 -9.35 -0.46
CA ASP A 252 2.65 -8.25 -0.03
C ASP A 252 2.03 -7.49 1.18
N ALA A 253 1.01 -8.08 1.83
CA ALA A 253 0.41 -7.51 3.03
C ALA A 253 1.40 -7.57 4.22
N PRO A 254 1.53 -6.48 5.02
CA PRO A 254 2.46 -6.42 6.14
C PRO A 254 2.07 -7.34 7.30
N THR A 255 0.81 -7.78 7.34
CA THR A 255 0.31 -8.74 8.32
C THR A 255 -0.47 -9.81 7.57
N PRO A 256 -0.22 -11.11 7.82
CA PRO A 256 -0.97 -12.19 7.19
C PRO A 256 -2.49 -12.04 7.41
N LEU A 257 -3.25 -12.20 6.33
CA LEU A 257 -4.71 -12.18 6.39
C LEU A 257 -5.23 -13.53 6.90
N GLU A 258 -6.27 -13.52 7.72
CA GLU A 258 -6.87 -14.75 8.27
C GLU A 258 -7.56 -15.61 7.21
N ARG A 259 -8.26 -14.96 6.27
CA ARG A 259 -9.01 -15.61 5.18
C ARG A 259 -8.54 -15.11 3.82
N PRO A 260 -7.28 -15.41 3.42
CA PRO A 260 -6.64 -14.79 2.26
C PRO A 260 -7.19 -15.26 0.91
N THR A 261 -8.12 -16.22 0.90
CA THR A 261 -8.73 -16.77 -0.34
C THR A 261 -10.25 -16.67 -0.34
N ASP A 262 -10.85 -16.08 0.70
CA ASP A 262 -12.29 -15.81 0.77
C ASP A 262 -12.55 -14.48 0.07
N GLY A 263 -13.13 -14.52 -1.14
CA GLY A 263 -13.33 -13.34 -1.97
C GLY A 263 -14.17 -12.24 -1.29
N LEU A 264 -15.15 -12.61 -0.45
CA LEU A 264 -15.95 -11.64 0.29
C LEU A 264 -15.14 -11.00 1.42
N TYR A 265 -14.34 -11.79 2.14
CA TYR A 265 -13.41 -11.27 3.14
C TYR A 265 -12.39 -10.30 2.51
N LEU A 266 -11.81 -10.67 1.37
CA LEU A 266 -10.88 -9.82 0.62
C LEU A 266 -11.54 -8.51 0.15
N ALA A 267 -12.79 -8.58 -0.33
CA ALA A 267 -13.56 -7.40 -0.70
C ALA A 267 -13.80 -6.47 0.49
N ALA A 268 -14.13 -7.01 1.67
CA ALA A 268 -14.30 -6.23 2.89
C ALA A 268 -12.97 -5.60 3.36
N TRP A 269 -11.86 -6.35 3.29
CA TRP A 269 -10.52 -5.85 3.62
C TRP A 269 -10.11 -4.69 2.71
N LEU A 270 -10.36 -4.82 1.40
CA LEU A 270 -10.08 -3.74 0.45
C LEU A 270 -11.01 -2.54 0.68
N ALA A 271 -12.31 -2.77 0.86
CA ALA A 271 -13.29 -1.73 1.13
C ALA A 271 -12.89 -0.89 2.34
N HIS A 272 -12.35 -1.54 3.39
CA HIS A 272 -11.80 -0.83 4.52
C HIS A 272 -10.57 0.02 4.16
N LYS A 273 -9.57 -0.57 3.49
CA LYS A 273 -8.36 0.15 3.08
C LYS A 273 -8.65 1.37 2.20
N MET A 274 -9.68 1.30 1.37
CA MET A 274 -10.09 2.35 0.45
C MET A 274 -11.10 3.34 1.06
N TYR A 275 -11.50 3.17 2.34
CA TYR A 275 -12.57 3.96 2.96
C TYR A 275 -13.85 3.97 2.11
N ALA A 276 -14.24 2.80 1.62
CA ALA A 276 -15.38 2.63 0.74
C ALA A 276 -16.68 3.07 1.41
N ARG A 277 -17.57 3.66 0.62
CA ARG A 277 -18.90 4.09 1.02
C ARG A 277 -19.76 2.92 1.47
N LYS A 278 -19.68 1.82 0.72
CA LYS A 278 -20.41 0.58 0.99
C LYS A 278 -19.77 -0.62 0.29
N LEU A 279 -20.11 -1.80 0.80
CA LEU A 279 -19.85 -3.10 0.18
C LEU A 279 -21.16 -3.69 -0.34
N VAL A 280 -21.23 -4.00 -1.63
CA VAL A 280 -22.40 -4.61 -2.26
C VAL A 280 -22.06 -6.05 -2.62
N ARG A 281 -22.87 -7.00 -2.15
CA ARG A 281 -22.76 -8.42 -2.46
C ARG A 281 -23.67 -8.74 -3.64
N VAL A 282 -23.14 -9.31 -4.70
CA VAL A 282 -23.91 -9.81 -5.84
C VAL A 282 -23.86 -11.32 -5.80
N LEU A 283 -25.01 -11.93 -5.48
CA LEU A 283 -25.18 -13.36 -5.24
C LEU A 283 -26.32 -13.91 -6.11
N THR A 284 -26.41 -15.22 -6.30
CA THR A 284 -27.60 -15.86 -6.88
C THR A 284 -28.62 -16.22 -5.79
N ASN A 285 -29.90 -16.36 -6.14
CA ASN A 285 -30.97 -16.68 -5.18
C ASN A 285 -30.72 -17.93 -4.32
N ASP A 286 -29.96 -18.90 -4.84
CA ASP A 286 -29.61 -20.14 -4.13
C ASP A 286 -28.45 -19.94 -3.14
N GLU A 287 -27.70 -18.83 -3.26
CA GLU A 287 -26.67 -18.43 -2.32
C GLU A 287 -27.30 -17.65 -1.17
N THR A 288 -27.35 -18.28 0.01
CA THR A 288 -27.58 -17.51 1.22
C THR A 288 -26.45 -16.51 1.37
N ALA A 289 -26.80 -15.28 1.74
CA ALA A 289 -25.84 -14.31 2.21
C ALA A 289 -25.10 -14.93 3.41
N ASP A 290 -23.95 -15.58 3.17
CA ASP A 290 -23.21 -16.38 4.17
C ASP A 290 -23.24 -15.65 5.52
N ASP A 291 -23.88 -16.30 6.50
CA ASP A 291 -24.29 -15.71 7.80
C ASP A 291 -23.08 -15.50 8.72
N LYS A 292 -21.88 -15.85 8.26
CA LYS A 292 -20.64 -15.47 8.94
C LYS A 292 -20.54 -13.96 8.87
N PRO A 293 -20.67 -13.27 10.01
CA PRO A 293 -20.71 -11.84 10.00
C PRO A 293 -19.41 -11.34 9.37
N ILE A 294 -19.56 -10.37 8.48
CA ILE A 294 -18.46 -9.48 8.08
C ILE A 294 -17.89 -8.77 9.33
N GLY A 295 -18.58 -8.81 10.48
CA GLY A 295 -18.15 -8.27 11.77
C GLY A 295 -18.27 -9.26 12.94
N ALA A 296 -17.17 -9.89 13.30
CA ALA A 296 -16.80 -10.24 14.68
C ALA A 296 -15.27 -10.41 14.75
N ASP A 297 -14.69 -11.07 13.73
CA ASP A 297 -13.25 -11.32 13.57
C ASP A 297 -12.66 -10.63 12.30
N SER A 298 -13.39 -9.74 11.63
CA SER A 298 -12.83 -8.97 10.50
C SER A 298 -12.05 -7.76 11.02
N PRO A 299 -10.85 -7.44 10.50
CA PRO A 299 -9.97 -6.46 11.14
C PRO A 299 -10.56 -5.05 11.32
N VAL A 300 -11.64 -4.62 10.65
CA VAL A 300 -12.20 -3.26 10.90
C VAL A 300 -13.70 -3.13 10.52
N PRO A 301 -14.62 -2.92 11.48
CA PRO A 301 -16.06 -2.81 11.21
C PRO A 301 -16.52 -1.35 11.05
N ASN A 302 -17.35 -1.06 10.03
CA ASN A 302 -18.40 -0.01 9.94
C ASN A 302 -18.81 0.37 8.50
N ILE A 303 -18.54 -0.46 7.49
CA ILE A 303 -18.99 -0.18 6.11
C ILE A 303 -20.40 -0.76 5.91
N PRO A 304 -21.39 0.04 5.44
CA PRO A 304 -22.71 -0.46 5.06
C PRO A 304 -22.62 -1.61 4.06
N VAL A 305 -23.38 -2.69 4.30
CA VAL A 305 -23.43 -3.86 3.42
C VAL A 305 -24.81 -3.98 2.79
N GLU A 306 -24.84 -4.07 1.46
CA GLU A 306 -26.06 -4.33 0.68
C GLU A 306 -25.93 -5.67 -0.06
N THR A 307 -27.06 -6.27 -0.43
CA THR A 307 -27.08 -7.51 -1.22
C THR A 307 -28.01 -7.34 -2.42
N ILE A 308 -27.51 -7.66 -3.60
CA ILE A 308 -28.24 -7.85 -4.85
C ILE A 308 -28.34 -9.36 -5.08
N GLN A 309 -29.57 -9.85 -5.20
CA GLN A 309 -29.87 -11.24 -5.53
C GLN A 309 -30.23 -11.35 -7.01
N LEU A 310 -29.53 -12.21 -7.75
CA LEU A 310 -29.79 -12.50 -9.16
C LEU A 310 -30.82 -13.61 -9.30
N GLY A 311 -31.76 -13.39 -10.22
CA GLY A 311 -33.01 -14.13 -10.45
C GLY A 311 -32.85 -15.56 -10.90
#